data_AF-A0A4P9XYG5-F1
#
_entry.id   AF-A0A4P9XYG5-F1
#
_cell.length_a   1.000
_cell.length_b   1.000
_cell.length_c   1.000
_cell.angle_alpha   90.00
_cell.angle_beta   90.00
_cell.angle_gamma   90.00
#
_symmetry.space_group_name_H-M   'P 1'
#
loop_
_entity.id
_entity.type
_entity.pdbx_description
1 polymer ?
#
loop_
_entity_poly.entity_id
_entity_poly.type
_entity_poly.pdbx_seq_one_letter_code
_entity_poly.pdbx_strand_id
1 'polypeptide(L)'
;MSNTKNTGIVENITIIYKKIPQGAPKADETFAIQKETLDLDAVEIPAENGVLLRTLYITIDPYMRNRMQDPKIPSYISAFESGSPMVGGVIAEVLRSNVPTISPGDIVQANTPWKSYVVTQHKDSFHEDITVIKNARTAGIPLPYYLGVLGMSGLTAYSGLLDIGKPKSGETLYVSSAAGAVGQVVGQIGKILGLYVVGSAG
;
A
#
# COMPACT_ATOMS: atom_id res chain seq x y z
N MET A 1 43.92 -7.15 0.10
CA MET A 1 42.48 -7.48 0.17
C MET A 1 41.79 -6.28 0.80
N SER A 2 41.23 -5.40 -0.04
CA SER A 2 40.53 -4.19 0.43
C SER A 2 39.17 -4.62 0.98
N ASN A 3 39.03 -4.58 2.29
CA ASN A 3 37.78 -4.85 2.98
C ASN A 3 36.95 -3.56 2.94
N THR A 4 36.34 -3.26 1.78
CA THR A 4 35.30 -2.24 1.70
C THR A 4 34.13 -2.72 2.54
N LYS A 5 34.10 -2.32 3.81
CA LYS A 5 32.88 -2.36 4.63
C LYS A 5 31.81 -1.68 3.81
N ASN A 6 30.82 -2.43 3.38
CA ASN A 6 29.62 -1.88 2.78
C ASN A 6 29.00 -1.02 3.89
N THR A 7 29.20 0.29 3.84
CA THR A 7 28.69 1.19 4.87
C THR A 7 27.18 1.12 4.85
N GLY A 8 26.50 1.00 6.00
CA GLY A 8 25.03 1.01 6.10
C GLY A 8 24.36 2.33 5.64
N ILE A 9 25.13 3.24 5.04
CA ILE A 9 24.69 4.52 4.50
C ILE A 9 23.99 4.31 3.16
N VAL A 10 22.73 4.76 3.08
CA VAL A 10 21.87 4.62 1.90
C VAL A 10 21.19 5.95 1.56
N GLU A 11 20.76 6.11 0.31
CA GLU A 11 19.82 7.17 -0.06
C GLU A 11 18.41 6.75 0.39
N ASN A 12 17.75 7.59 1.18
CA ASN A 12 16.35 7.45 1.55
C ASN A 12 15.50 8.41 0.71
N ILE A 13 14.81 7.87 -0.28
CA ILE A 13 13.96 8.63 -1.19
C ILE A 13 12.56 8.74 -0.58
N THR A 14 11.99 9.94 -0.57
CA THR A 14 10.63 10.22 -0.09
C THR A 14 9.81 10.90 -1.19
N ILE A 15 8.56 10.48 -1.37
CA ILE A 15 7.59 11.19 -2.21
C ILE A 15 6.78 12.15 -1.33
N ILE A 16 6.98 13.45 -1.53
CA ILE A 16 6.32 14.53 -0.79
C ILE A 16 5.07 14.99 -1.53
N TYR A 17 3.97 15.18 -0.81
CA TYR A 17 2.77 15.84 -1.31
C TYR A 17 2.91 17.35 -1.12
N LYS A 18 3.04 18.12 -2.20
CA LYS A 18 3.36 19.56 -2.14
C LYS A 18 2.15 20.43 -1.85
N LYS A 19 1.05 20.21 -2.58
CA LYS A 19 -0.11 21.09 -2.59
C LYS A 19 -1.35 20.36 -3.10
N ILE A 20 -2.51 20.91 -2.76
CA ILE A 20 -3.80 20.51 -3.32
C ILE A 20 -3.79 20.76 -4.85
N PRO A 21 -4.02 19.73 -5.69
CA PRO A 21 -4.08 19.90 -7.13
C PRO A 21 -5.39 20.60 -7.54
N GLN A 22 -5.29 21.49 -8.53
CA GLN A 22 -6.46 22.02 -9.24
C GLN A 22 -6.82 21.04 -10.35
N GLY A 23 -7.91 20.28 -10.15
CA GLY A 23 -8.29 19.20 -11.06
C GLY A 23 -7.45 17.92 -10.86
N ALA A 24 -6.86 17.41 -11.95
CA ALA A 24 -6.01 16.23 -11.91
C ALA A 24 -4.63 16.56 -11.30
N PRO A 25 -4.06 15.66 -10.48
CA PRO A 25 -2.71 15.84 -9.97
C PRO A 25 -1.69 15.79 -11.11
N LYS A 26 -0.68 16.65 -11.04
CA LYS A 26 0.43 16.69 -12.00
C LYS A 26 1.72 16.35 -11.26
N ALA A 27 2.57 15.52 -11.86
CA ALA A 27 3.71 14.90 -11.17
C ALA A 27 4.66 15.93 -10.52
N ASP A 28 5.04 16.96 -11.26
CA ASP A 28 6.00 18.01 -10.88
C ASP A 28 5.40 19.16 -10.05
N GLU A 29 4.09 19.36 -10.16
CA GLU A 29 3.38 20.38 -9.38
C GLU A 29 2.86 19.86 -8.03
N THR A 30 2.29 18.66 -8.03
CA THR A 30 1.59 18.06 -6.88
C THR A 30 2.56 17.29 -5.98
N PHE A 31 3.63 16.74 -6.54
CA PHE A 31 4.59 15.93 -5.79
C PHE A 31 6.01 16.45 -5.92
N ALA A 32 6.85 16.09 -4.96
CA ALA A 32 8.31 16.25 -5.01
C ALA A 32 8.99 14.96 -4.60
N ILE A 33 10.19 14.75 -5.14
CA ILE A 33 11.11 13.72 -4.65
C ILE A 33 12.10 14.41 -3.71
N GLN A 34 12.12 13.98 -2.46
CA GLN A 34 13.11 14.38 -1.46
C GLN A 34 14.08 13.22 -1.24
N LYS A 35 15.37 13.53 -1.22
CA LYS A 35 16.46 12.55 -1.05
C LYS A 35 17.25 12.93 0.18
N GLU A 36 17.40 11.99 1.09
CA GLU A 36 18.17 12.15 2.32
C GLU A 36 19.19 11.02 2.41
N THR A 37 20.27 11.22 3.16
CA THR A 37 21.19 10.14 3.51
C THR A 37 20.73 9.53 4.83
N LEU A 38 20.63 8.21 4.89
CA LEU A 38 20.27 7.46 6.10
C LEU A 38 21.37 6.45 6.41
N ASP A 39 21.87 6.48 7.64
CA ASP A 39 22.73 5.43 8.17
C ASP A 39 21.86 4.34 8.82
N LEU A 40 21.74 3.19 8.16
CA LEU A 40 20.93 2.07 8.64
C LEU A 40 21.48 1.44 9.92
N ASP A 41 22.79 1.58 10.18
CA ASP A 41 23.42 1.05 11.39
C ASP A 41 23.17 1.99 12.57
N ALA A 42 23.20 3.30 12.33
CA ALA A 42 23.07 4.33 13.37
C ALA A 42 21.63 4.83 13.63
N VAL A 43 20.69 4.68 12.69
CA VAL A 43 19.32 5.19 12.89
C VAL A 43 18.64 4.48 14.06
N GLU A 44 18.05 5.23 14.98
CA GLU A 44 17.34 4.67 16.13
C GLU A 44 15.91 4.26 15.73
N ILE A 45 15.44 3.13 16.28
CA ILE A 45 14.02 2.78 16.25
C ILE A 45 13.41 3.11 17.62
N PRO A 46 12.10 3.42 17.69
CA PRO A 46 11.41 3.66 18.95
C PRO A 46 11.62 2.51 19.94
N ALA A 47 11.84 2.84 21.22
CA ALA A 47 12.14 1.85 22.27
C ALA A 47 11.00 0.84 22.49
N GLU A 48 9.76 1.27 22.25
CA GLU A 48 8.57 0.42 22.31
C GLU A 48 7.97 0.26 20.91
N ASN A 49 7.75 -0.99 20.53
CA ASN A 49 7.14 -1.40 19.26
C ASN A 49 7.78 -0.76 18.00
N GLY A 50 9.03 -0.35 18.07
CA GLY A 50 9.79 0.23 16.98
C GLY A 50 10.16 -0.80 15.91
N VAL A 51 10.03 -0.37 14.65
CA VAL A 51 10.38 -1.16 13.48
C VAL A 51 11.08 -0.27 12.45
N LEU A 52 12.15 -0.77 11.84
CA LEU A 52 12.76 -0.21 10.64
C LEU A 52 12.40 -1.09 9.45
N LEU A 53 11.76 -0.47 8.46
CA LEU A 53 11.27 -1.11 7.25
C LEU A 53 12.05 -0.64 6.02
N ARG A 54 12.28 -1.55 5.08
CA ARG A 54 12.67 -1.25 3.70
C ARG A 54 11.47 -1.48 2.78
N THR A 55 10.96 -0.42 2.18
CA THR A 55 9.83 -0.49 1.25
C THR A 55 10.25 -1.20 -0.03
N LEU A 56 9.47 -2.20 -0.44
CA LEU A 56 9.66 -2.97 -1.67
C LEU A 56 8.66 -2.55 -2.75
N TYR A 57 7.40 -2.35 -2.33
CA TYR A 57 6.30 -1.95 -3.21
C TYR A 57 5.39 -0.96 -2.49
N ILE A 58 4.80 -0.05 -3.25
CA ILE A 58 3.74 0.85 -2.80
C ILE A 58 2.49 0.59 -3.65
N THR A 59 1.30 0.81 -3.08
CA THR A 59 0.04 0.80 -3.83
C THR A 59 -0.27 2.20 -4.35
N ILE A 60 -1.01 2.29 -5.45
CA ILE A 60 -1.58 3.56 -5.94
C ILE A 60 -3.07 3.32 -6.15
N ASP A 61 -3.88 3.87 -5.25
CA ASP A 61 -5.32 3.61 -5.22
C ASP A 61 -6.14 4.86 -5.56
N PRO A 62 -7.27 4.73 -6.29
CA PRO A 62 -8.09 5.88 -6.67
C PRO A 62 -8.57 6.73 -5.48
N TYR A 63 -8.82 6.13 -4.31
CA TYR A 63 -9.27 6.85 -3.11
C TYR A 63 -8.24 7.89 -2.64
N MET A 64 -6.96 7.72 -2.97
CA MET A 64 -5.92 8.67 -2.62
C MET A 64 -6.19 10.06 -3.21
N ARG A 65 -6.89 10.16 -4.35
CA ARG A 65 -7.30 11.45 -4.90
C ARG A 65 -8.25 12.20 -3.96
N ASN A 66 -9.14 11.50 -3.27
CA ASN A 66 -10.06 12.13 -2.31
C ASN A 66 -9.33 12.65 -1.07
N ARG A 67 -8.13 12.15 -0.79
CA ARG A 67 -7.24 12.69 0.25
C ARG A 67 -6.46 13.92 -0.23
N MET A 68 -6.48 14.23 -1.52
CA MET A 68 -5.87 15.44 -2.10
C MET A 68 -6.90 16.56 -2.26
N GLN A 69 -7.66 16.83 -1.21
CA GLN A 69 -8.70 17.86 -1.18
C GLN A 69 -8.49 18.81 0.01
N ASP A 70 -9.28 19.88 0.07
CA ASP A 70 -9.28 20.77 1.24
C ASP A 70 -9.62 19.94 2.50
N PRO A 71 -8.76 19.94 3.55
CA PRO A 71 -9.01 19.21 4.79
C PRO A 71 -10.34 19.57 5.48
N LYS A 72 -10.94 20.72 5.14
CA LYS A 72 -12.26 21.13 5.64
C LYS A 72 -13.41 20.33 5.04
N ILE A 73 -13.20 19.64 3.92
CA ILE A 73 -14.22 18.80 3.30
C ILE A 73 -14.28 17.46 4.06
N PRO A 74 -15.42 17.12 4.70
CA PRO A 74 -15.56 15.87 5.44
C PRO A 74 -15.28 14.64 4.57
N SER A 75 -14.54 13.69 5.13
CA SER A 75 -14.17 12.42 4.48
C SER A 75 -14.03 11.34 5.53
N TYR A 76 -14.26 10.09 5.15
CA TYR A 76 -14.03 8.92 6.03
C TYR A 76 -12.54 8.69 6.33
N ILE A 77 -11.66 9.32 5.55
CA ILE A 77 -10.21 9.30 5.74
C ILE A 77 -9.64 10.71 5.61
N SER A 78 -8.71 11.05 6.51
CA SER A 78 -8.09 12.37 6.56
C SER A 78 -7.34 12.71 5.26
N ALA A 79 -7.43 13.99 4.89
CA ALA A 79 -6.65 14.55 3.78
C ALA A 79 -5.14 14.43 4.04
N PHE A 80 -4.37 14.41 2.95
CA PHE A 80 -2.92 14.52 3.03
C PHE A 80 -2.52 15.91 3.48
N GLU A 81 -1.49 15.96 4.32
CA GLU A 81 -0.88 17.20 4.76
C GLU A 81 0.11 17.70 3.71
N SER A 82 -0.01 18.98 3.32
CA SER A 82 0.90 19.58 2.35
C SER A 82 2.29 19.77 2.96
N GLY A 83 3.33 19.45 2.21
CA GLY A 83 4.71 19.39 2.68
C GLY A 83 5.09 18.06 3.34
N SER A 84 4.13 17.17 3.61
CA SER A 84 4.39 15.87 4.24
C SER A 84 4.54 14.76 3.20
N PRO A 85 5.16 13.63 3.56
CA PRO A 85 5.19 12.45 2.71
C PRO A 85 3.79 11.97 2.33
N MET A 86 3.65 11.46 1.11
CA MET A 86 2.51 10.62 0.74
C MET A 86 2.44 9.42 1.68
N VAL A 87 1.24 8.96 2.01
CA VAL A 87 1.02 7.79 2.89
C VAL A 87 0.05 6.82 2.23
N GLY A 88 0.39 5.53 2.21
CA GLY A 88 -0.46 4.49 1.66
C GLY A 88 0.05 3.09 1.96
N GLY A 89 -0.65 2.09 1.44
CA GLY A 89 -0.29 0.68 1.59
C GLY A 89 1.08 0.37 0.96
N VAL A 90 1.89 -0.39 1.69
CA VAL A 90 3.21 -0.83 1.26
C VAL A 90 3.40 -2.32 1.52
N ILE A 91 4.25 -2.95 0.72
CA ILE A 91 4.93 -4.18 1.09
C ILE A 91 6.36 -3.81 1.42
N ALA A 92 6.81 -4.20 2.60
CA ALA A 92 8.13 -3.89 3.10
C ALA A 92 8.81 -5.11 3.69
N GLU A 93 10.14 -5.05 3.75
CA GLU A 93 10.97 -5.98 4.50
C GLU A 93 11.38 -5.35 5.82
N VAL A 94 11.27 -6.11 6.91
CA VAL A 94 11.72 -5.69 8.23
C VAL A 94 13.24 -5.79 8.30
N LEU A 95 13.92 -4.68 8.57
CA LEU A 95 15.36 -4.67 8.79
C LEU A 95 15.71 -4.81 10.28
N ARG A 96 14.96 -4.12 11.15
CA ARG A 96 15.09 -4.20 12.61
C ARG A 96 13.72 -4.06 13.26
N SER A 97 13.53 -4.73 14.39
CA SER A 97 12.28 -4.71 15.14
C SER A 97 12.55 -5.04 16.61
N ASN A 98 11.81 -4.42 17.52
CA ASN A 98 11.68 -4.84 18.92
C ASN A 98 10.26 -5.33 19.26
N VAL A 99 9.43 -5.58 18.25
CA VAL A 99 8.08 -6.16 18.39
C VAL A 99 8.21 -7.69 18.42
N PRO A 100 7.72 -8.40 19.46
CA PRO A 100 7.91 -9.85 19.59
C PRO A 100 7.39 -10.71 18.42
N THR A 101 6.39 -10.22 17.69
CA THR A 101 5.74 -10.93 16.57
C THR A 101 6.26 -10.55 15.19
N ILE A 102 7.20 -9.60 15.10
CA ILE A 102 7.75 -9.07 13.85
C ILE A 102 9.26 -9.15 13.91
N SER A 103 9.87 -9.98 13.06
CA SER A 103 11.31 -10.26 13.07
C SER A 103 12.03 -9.68 11.85
N PRO A 104 13.32 -9.33 11.98
CA PRO A 104 14.15 -9.01 10.81
C PRO A 104 14.06 -10.08 9.71
N GLY A 105 13.90 -9.64 8.46
CA GLY A 105 13.72 -10.49 7.28
C GLY A 105 12.25 -10.78 6.92
N ASP A 106 11.31 -10.54 7.84
CA ASP A 106 9.88 -10.69 7.58
C ASP A 106 9.44 -9.74 6.46
N ILE A 107 8.52 -10.24 5.63
CA ILE A 107 7.78 -9.40 4.69
C ILE A 107 6.48 -9.00 5.37
N VAL A 108 6.20 -7.70 5.37
CA VAL A 108 5.04 -7.12 6.01
C VAL A 108 4.22 -6.31 5.01
N GLN A 109 2.92 -6.28 5.24
CA GLN A 109 2.03 -5.26 4.70
C GLN A 109 1.83 -4.20 5.78
N ALA A 110 1.94 -2.92 5.41
CA ALA A 110 1.76 -1.81 6.34
C ALA A 110 1.18 -0.60 5.62
N ASN A 111 0.75 0.40 6.37
CA ASN A 111 0.39 1.72 5.84
C ASN A 111 1.40 2.74 6.36
N THR A 112 2.31 3.20 5.50
CA THR A 112 3.44 4.04 5.90
C THR A 112 3.65 5.20 4.95
N PRO A 113 4.43 6.22 5.36
CA PRO A 113 5.02 7.16 4.42
C PRO A 113 5.66 6.45 3.23
N TRP A 114 5.49 6.99 2.03
CA TRP A 114 6.15 6.56 0.81
C TRP A 114 7.61 7.00 0.85
N LYS A 115 8.41 6.20 1.55
CA LYS A 115 9.86 6.31 1.65
C LYS A 115 10.53 4.99 1.31
N SER A 116 11.77 5.02 0.84
CA SER A 116 12.58 3.81 0.67
C SER A 116 12.82 3.07 1.99
N TYR A 117 13.05 3.82 3.07
CA TYR A 117 13.22 3.31 4.42
C TYR A 117 12.37 4.10 5.41
N VAL A 118 11.66 3.37 6.29
CA VAL A 118 10.72 3.96 7.25
C VAL A 118 11.05 3.42 8.64
N VAL A 119 11.32 4.32 9.57
CA VAL A 119 11.23 4.03 11.01
C VAL A 119 9.80 4.36 11.45
N THR A 120 9.14 3.40 12.10
CA THR A 120 7.77 3.56 12.60
C THR A 120 7.57 2.73 13.86
N GLN A 121 6.38 2.84 14.46
CA GLN A 121 5.93 1.97 15.54
C GLN A 121 4.80 1.08 15.03
N HIS A 122 4.85 -0.21 15.38
CA HIS A 122 3.71 -1.09 15.26
C HIS A 122 2.66 -0.68 16.28
N LYS A 123 1.42 -0.53 15.81
CA LYS A 123 0.27 -0.23 16.65
C LYS A 123 -0.80 -1.28 16.38
N ASP A 124 -1.37 -1.82 17.45
CA ASP A 124 -2.49 -2.77 17.36
C ASP A 124 -3.79 -2.03 17.04
N SER A 125 -3.89 -1.54 15.79
CA SER A 125 -5.09 -0.88 15.27
C SER A 125 -5.24 -1.19 13.79
N PHE A 126 -6.49 -1.36 13.35
CA PHE A 126 -6.84 -1.82 12.00
C PHE A 126 -6.25 -0.97 10.85
N HIS A 127 -5.88 0.29 11.10
CA HIS A 127 -5.36 1.20 10.07
C HIS A 127 -3.85 1.49 10.16
N GLU A 128 -3.21 1.13 11.27
CA GLU A 128 -1.79 1.43 11.55
C GLU A 128 -0.99 0.16 11.89
N ASP A 129 -1.59 -1.03 11.74
CA ASP A 129 -0.94 -2.32 11.92
C ASP A 129 0.13 -2.57 10.85
N ILE A 130 1.20 -3.24 11.27
CA ILE A 130 2.21 -3.87 10.44
C ILE A 130 1.94 -5.38 10.48
N THR A 131 1.31 -5.89 9.43
CA THR A 131 0.90 -7.30 9.36
C THR A 131 1.96 -8.14 8.67
N VAL A 132 2.48 -9.16 9.36
CA VAL A 132 3.43 -10.13 8.77
C VAL A 132 2.73 -11.04 7.76
N ILE A 133 3.27 -11.09 6.54
CA ILE A 133 2.80 -11.97 5.48
C ILE A 133 3.50 -13.32 5.63
N LYS A 134 2.81 -14.26 6.26
CA LYS A 134 3.33 -15.61 6.50
C LYS A 134 3.72 -16.28 5.18
N ASN A 135 4.91 -16.88 5.15
CA ASN A 135 5.45 -17.61 4.00
C ASN A 135 5.60 -16.75 2.71
N ALA A 136 5.63 -15.42 2.80
CA ALA A 136 5.69 -14.54 1.63
C ALA A 136 6.78 -14.90 0.62
N ARG A 137 7.94 -15.37 1.09
CA ARG A 137 9.08 -15.75 0.25
C ARG A 137 9.01 -17.19 -0.29
N THR A 138 8.21 -18.06 0.33
CA THR A 138 8.12 -19.49 -0.02
C THR A 138 6.80 -19.87 -0.69
N ALA A 139 5.78 -19.01 -0.64
CA ALA A 139 4.46 -19.25 -1.20
C ALA A 139 4.43 -19.28 -2.74
N GLY A 140 5.49 -18.83 -3.42
CA GLY A 140 5.52 -18.72 -4.88
C GLY A 140 4.62 -17.61 -5.45
N ILE A 141 4.12 -16.73 -4.57
CA ILE A 141 3.23 -15.62 -4.94
C ILE A 141 4.07 -14.34 -5.07
N PRO A 142 3.97 -13.59 -6.18
CA PRO A 142 4.63 -12.29 -6.29
C PRO A 142 4.19 -11.33 -5.18
N LEU A 143 5.15 -10.78 -4.44
CA LEU A 143 4.89 -9.84 -3.35
C LEU A 143 3.91 -8.69 -3.65
N PRO A 144 3.93 -8.02 -4.83
CA PRO A 144 2.96 -6.95 -5.10
C PRO A 144 1.50 -7.41 -5.14
N TYR A 145 1.21 -8.72 -5.26
CA TYR A 145 -0.16 -9.23 -5.27
C TYR A 145 -0.87 -9.02 -3.93
N TYR A 146 -0.12 -8.92 -2.83
CA TYR A 146 -0.64 -8.59 -1.50
C TYR A 146 -1.15 -7.15 -1.38
N LEU A 147 -0.82 -6.25 -2.32
CA LEU A 147 -1.45 -4.92 -2.43
C LEU A 147 -2.70 -4.93 -3.32
N GLY A 148 -2.84 -5.95 -4.17
CA GLY A 148 -3.91 -6.06 -5.17
C GLY A 148 -4.92 -7.15 -4.82
N VAL A 149 -4.87 -8.24 -5.59
CA VAL A 149 -5.84 -9.36 -5.53
C VAL A 149 -5.83 -10.11 -4.20
N LEU A 150 -4.72 -10.09 -3.45
CA LEU A 150 -4.66 -10.67 -2.09
C LEU A 150 -4.75 -9.59 -1.00
N GLY A 151 -4.95 -8.33 -1.39
CA GLY A 151 -5.08 -7.18 -0.50
C GLY A 151 -6.46 -6.54 -0.56
N MET A 152 -6.49 -5.22 -0.33
CA MET A 152 -7.73 -4.43 -0.29
C MET A 152 -8.55 -4.56 -1.58
N SER A 153 -7.91 -4.55 -2.76
CA SER A 153 -8.63 -4.63 -4.04
C SER A 153 -9.36 -5.96 -4.22
N GLY A 154 -8.71 -7.09 -3.86
CA GLY A 154 -9.32 -8.41 -3.90
C GLY A 154 -10.47 -8.56 -2.89
N LEU A 155 -10.26 -8.10 -1.65
CA LEU A 155 -11.30 -8.09 -0.63
C LEU A 155 -12.52 -7.24 -1.05
N THR A 156 -12.27 -6.08 -1.67
CA THR A 156 -13.31 -5.21 -2.22
C THR A 156 -14.13 -5.92 -3.28
N ALA A 157 -13.46 -6.62 -4.22
CA ALA A 157 -14.14 -7.40 -5.26
C ALA A 157 -14.98 -8.54 -4.66
N TYR A 158 -14.41 -9.28 -3.72
CA TYR A 158 -15.05 -10.42 -3.07
C TYR A 158 -16.28 -10.00 -2.28
N SER A 159 -16.14 -9.08 -1.32
CA SER A 159 -17.24 -8.67 -0.45
C SER A 159 -18.30 -7.88 -1.22
N GLY A 160 -17.87 -6.99 -2.13
CA GLY A 160 -18.79 -6.23 -2.96
C GLY A 160 -19.69 -7.12 -3.82
N LEU A 161 -19.15 -8.18 -4.42
CA LEU A 161 -19.95 -9.08 -5.24
C LEU A 161 -20.74 -10.09 -4.41
N LEU A 162 -20.11 -10.77 -3.44
CA LEU A 162 -20.71 -11.91 -2.75
C LEU A 162 -21.57 -11.50 -1.55
N ASP A 163 -21.17 -10.49 -0.78
CA ASP A 163 -21.90 -10.09 0.43
C ASP A 163 -22.94 -9.02 0.14
N ILE A 164 -22.64 -8.09 -0.78
CA ILE A 164 -23.55 -6.98 -1.13
C ILE A 164 -24.38 -7.34 -2.37
N GLY A 165 -23.71 -7.69 -3.47
CA GLY A 165 -24.37 -7.97 -4.75
C GLY A 165 -25.23 -9.23 -4.76
N LYS A 166 -24.78 -10.30 -4.09
CA LYS A 166 -25.47 -11.61 -3.96
C LYS A 166 -26.08 -12.12 -5.28
N PRO A 167 -25.33 -12.14 -6.40
CA PRO A 167 -25.88 -12.51 -7.69
C PRO A 167 -26.22 -14.00 -7.75
N LYS A 168 -27.14 -14.36 -8.64
CA LYS A 168 -27.56 -15.74 -8.90
C LYS A 168 -27.09 -16.21 -10.27
N SER A 169 -26.72 -17.48 -10.37
CA SER A 169 -26.33 -18.10 -11.64
C SER A 169 -27.35 -17.80 -12.75
N GLY A 170 -26.87 -17.46 -13.95
CA GLY A 170 -27.68 -17.07 -15.10
C GLY A 170 -28.04 -15.58 -15.17
N GLU A 171 -27.81 -14.80 -14.10
CA GLU A 171 -27.97 -13.35 -14.16
C GLU A 171 -26.88 -12.67 -14.99
N THR A 172 -27.14 -11.44 -15.40
CA THR A 172 -26.16 -10.60 -16.11
C THR A 172 -25.47 -9.64 -15.14
N LEU A 173 -24.15 -9.68 -15.12
CA LEU A 173 -23.30 -8.78 -14.35
C LEU A 173 -22.63 -7.77 -15.29
N TYR A 174 -22.88 -6.49 -15.05
CA TYR A 174 -22.11 -5.42 -15.70
C TYR A 174 -21.05 -4.87 -14.74
N VAL A 175 -19.81 -4.77 -15.21
CA VAL A 175 -18.67 -4.26 -14.45
C VAL A 175 -18.10 -3.03 -15.16
N SER A 176 -18.21 -1.86 -14.55
CA SER A 176 -17.49 -0.67 -15.01
C SER A 176 -16.02 -0.72 -14.59
N SER A 177 -15.14 -0.07 -15.36
CA SER A 177 -13.68 -0.12 -15.14
C SER A 177 -13.16 -1.56 -14.98
N ALA A 178 -13.68 -2.49 -15.78
CA ALA A 178 -13.49 -3.94 -15.64
C ALA A 178 -12.03 -4.40 -15.80
N ALA A 179 -11.17 -3.59 -16.43
CA ALA A 179 -9.74 -3.87 -16.53
C ALA A 179 -8.93 -3.42 -15.29
N GLY A 180 -9.55 -2.70 -14.34
CA GLY A 180 -8.91 -2.22 -13.12
C GLY A 180 -8.66 -3.31 -12.08
N ALA A 181 -7.96 -2.97 -11.00
CA ALA A 181 -7.57 -3.91 -9.94
C ALA A 181 -8.76 -4.67 -9.32
N VAL A 182 -9.86 -3.97 -9.02
CA VAL A 182 -11.08 -4.58 -8.48
C VAL A 182 -11.91 -5.23 -9.59
N GLY A 183 -12.16 -4.50 -10.68
CA GLY A 183 -13.06 -4.92 -11.76
C GLY A 183 -12.67 -6.25 -12.40
N GLN A 184 -11.37 -6.48 -12.61
CA GLN A 184 -10.90 -7.71 -13.24
C GLN A 184 -11.14 -8.95 -12.35
N VAL A 185 -11.13 -8.76 -11.03
CA VAL A 185 -11.39 -9.81 -10.05
C VAL A 185 -12.90 -10.05 -9.95
N VAL A 186 -13.71 -8.99 -9.89
CA VAL A 186 -15.18 -9.09 -9.92
C VAL A 186 -15.66 -9.85 -11.15
N GLY A 187 -15.13 -9.53 -12.33
CA GLY A 187 -15.50 -10.21 -13.57
C GLY A 187 -15.19 -11.70 -13.53
N GLN A 188 -14.02 -12.09 -13.02
CA GLN A 188 -13.63 -13.50 -12.88
C GLN A 188 -14.51 -14.24 -11.87
N ILE A 189 -14.77 -13.65 -10.70
CA ILE A 189 -15.68 -14.25 -9.70
C ILE A 189 -17.08 -14.42 -10.31
N GLY A 190 -17.60 -13.39 -11.01
CA GLY A 190 -18.89 -13.47 -11.70
C GLY A 190 -18.95 -14.60 -12.74
N LYS A 191 -17.89 -14.80 -13.53
CA LYS A 191 -17.81 -15.93 -14.47
C LYS A 191 -17.84 -17.29 -13.75
N ILE A 192 -17.12 -17.42 -12.64
CA ILE A 192 -17.10 -18.64 -11.82
C ILE A 192 -18.49 -18.96 -11.25
N LEU A 193 -19.26 -17.93 -10.88
CA LEU A 193 -20.63 -18.06 -10.37
C LEU A 193 -21.70 -18.36 -11.45
N GLY A 194 -21.29 -18.54 -12.71
CA GLY A 194 -22.23 -18.82 -13.81
C GLY A 194 -22.99 -17.59 -14.32
N LEU A 195 -22.44 -16.39 -14.15
CA LEU A 195 -23.04 -15.15 -14.67
C LEU A 195 -22.65 -14.89 -16.12
N TYR A 196 -23.51 -14.16 -16.83
CA TYR A 196 -23.11 -13.49 -18.08
C TYR A 196 -22.46 -12.15 -17.73
N VAL A 197 -21.16 -12.01 -17.96
CA VAL A 197 -20.38 -10.84 -17.53
C VAL A 197 -20.07 -9.93 -18.70
N VAL A 198 -20.41 -8.65 -18.58
CA VAL A 198 -20.07 -7.59 -19.53
C VAL A 198 -19.22 -6.55 -18.80
N GLY A 199 -18.10 -6.14 -19.41
CA GLY A 199 -17.20 -5.15 -18.84
C GLY A 199 -17.01 -3.93 -19.75
N SER A 200 -16.92 -2.74 -19.17
CA SER A 200 -16.39 -1.55 -19.86
C SER A 200 -15.00 -1.19 -19.32
N ALA A 201 -14.16 -0.65 -20.18
CA ALA A 201 -12.83 -0.14 -19.86
C ALA A 201 -12.58 1.15 -20.65
N GLY A 202 -11.81 2.06 -20.06
CA GLY A 202 -11.54 3.40 -20.60
C GLY A 202 -11.34 4.42 -19.48
#